data_AF-A0AAU0VWS4-F1
#
_entry.id   AF-A0AAU0VWS4-F1
#
_cell.length_a   1.000
_cell.length_b   1.000
_cell.length_c   1.000
_cell.angle_alpha   90.00
_cell.angle_beta   90.00
_cell.angle_gamma   90.00
#
_symmetry.space_group_name_H-M   'P 1'
#
loop_
_entity.id
_entity.type
_entity.pdbx_description
1 polymer ?
#
loop_
_entity_poly.entity_id
_entity_poly.type
_entity_poly.pdbx_seq_one_letter_code
_entity_poly.pdbx_strand_id
1 'polypeptide(L)'
;MTQFSVYVEFLNTPDTLVTPPEAFVAIAEDLADYGGTTGTAPNGNLCIRLFLEGDSAVDAGNRGVEYAQGAAMKQGIHPAVAGLEVMTEAEFDRRLDEPLVPELAGTAEAADILGRSRTRVGQLLDAGDLKPHHVQSLASGPIFLAAGLRRYALTEHNSTRGVRLTPLPLTPAERALLEVLAASAANTPAPATTDEHQLAATAVESVTDTGQVRLHWPAAGSDLAGALDTLAGHKLIRSRGVFRKEVSDGHENDLVVTVLEKGHRHAAAAPAAQEEQDPEC
;
A
#
# COMPACT_ATOMS: atom_id res chain seq x y z
N MET A 1 -30.22 6.15 -17.76
CA MET A 1 -29.98 4.73 -18.04
C MET A 1 -28.50 4.46 -17.92
N THR A 2 -28.10 3.26 -17.52
CA THR A 2 -26.69 2.88 -17.38
C THR A 2 -26.25 2.15 -18.64
N GLN A 3 -25.04 2.44 -19.12
CA GLN A 3 -24.45 1.74 -20.25
C GLN A 3 -23.78 0.44 -19.79
N PHE A 4 -24.09 -0.67 -20.47
CA PHE A 4 -23.60 -2.00 -20.19
C PHE A 4 -22.85 -2.56 -21.38
N SER A 5 -21.71 -3.21 -21.12
CA SER A 5 -21.05 -4.09 -22.07
C SER A 5 -21.66 -5.49 -21.95
N VAL A 6 -22.20 -6.00 -23.06
CA VAL A 6 -22.82 -7.32 -23.15
C VAL A 6 -22.01 -8.17 -24.11
N TYR A 7 -21.50 -9.29 -23.62
CA TYR A 7 -20.79 -10.29 -24.40
C TYR A 7 -21.59 -11.57 -24.48
N VAL A 8 -21.83 -12.03 -25.71
CA VAL A 8 -22.58 -13.25 -26.01
C VAL A 8 -21.64 -14.19 -26.74
N GLU A 9 -21.49 -15.39 -26.19
CA GLU A 9 -20.78 -16.48 -26.84
C GLU A 9 -21.79 -17.49 -27.36
N PHE A 10 -21.55 -17.97 -28.57
CA PHE A 10 -22.42 -18.88 -29.30
C PHE A 10 -21.72 -20.21 -29.54
N LEU A 11 -22.40 -21.31 -29.20
CA LEU A 11 -21.91 -22.65 -29.48
C LEU A 11 -21.70 -22.82 -30.97
N ASN A 12 -20.47 -23.17 -31.35
CA ASN A 12 -20.20 -23.66 -32.68
C ASN A 12 -20.74 -25.09 -32.77
N THR A 13 -21.86 -25.30 -33.45
CA THR A 13 -22.38 -26.65 -33.67
C THR A 13 -21.55 -27.36 -34.75
N PRO A 14 -21.35 -28.68 -34.67
CA PRO A 14 -20.56 -29.41 -35.67
C PRO A 14 -21.15 -29.33 -37.10
N ASP A 15 -22.45 -28.99 -37.24
CA ASP A 15 -23.11 -28.77 -38.53
C ASP A 15 -22.97 -27.32 -39.06
N THR A 16 -22.59 -26.36 -38.22
CA THR A 16 -22.19 -25.02 -38.65
C THR A 16 -20.70 -25.05 -38.96
N LEU A 17 -20.38 -25.17 -40.24
CA LEU A 17 -19.05 -24.88 -40.78
C LEU A 17 -18.54 -23.56 -40.18
N VAL A 18 -17.23 -23.49 -39.93
CA VAL A 18 -16.47 -22.29 -39.54
C VAL A 18 -17.18 -21.03 -40.04
N THR A 19 -17.59 -20.16 -39.12
CA THR A 19 -18.26 -18.89 -39.45
C THR A 19 -17.48 -18.21 -40.56
N PRO A 20 -18.08 -17.95 -41.73
CA PRO A 20 -17.37 -17.36 -42.84
C PRO A 20 -16.81 -15.98 -42.44
N PRO A 21 -15.60 -15.60 -42.87
CA PRO A 21 -15.02 -14.29 -42.56
C PRO A 21 -15.95 -13.11 -42.87
N GLU A 22 -16.71 -13.19 -43.96
CA GLU A 22 -17.69 -12.20 -44.37
C GLU A 22 -18.87 -12.05 -43.40
N ALA A 23 -19.25 -13.14 -42.70
CA ALA A 23 -20.33 -13.09 -41.73
C ALA A 23 -19.94 -12.30 -40.48
N PHE A 24 -18.67 -12.35 -40.06
CA PHE A 24 -18.19 -11.52 -38.94
C PHE A 24 -18.36 -10.03 -39.22
N VAL A 25 -17.99 -9.59 -40.43
CA VAL A 25 -18.10 -8.19 -40.85
C VAL A 25 -19.57 -7.79 -40.96
N ALA A 26 -20.40 -8.60 -41.63
CA ALA A 26 -21.82 -8.29 -41.79
C ALA A 26 -22.57 -8.20 -40.45
N ILE A 27 -22.24 -9.06 -39.48
CA ILE A 27 -22.81 -9.00 -38.13
C ILE A 27 -22.34 -7.74 -37.39
N ALA A 28 -21.06 -7.38 -37.49
CA ALA A 28 -20.54 -6.16 -36.87
C ALA A 28 -21.20 -4.90 -37.47
N GLU A 29 -21.42 -4.87 -38.79
CA GLU A 29 -22.12 -3.78 -39.48
C GLU A 29 -23.59 -3.67 -39.06
N ASP A 30 -24.31 -4.80 -38.95
CA ASP A 30 -25.72 -4.82 -38.48
C ASP A 30 -25.86 -4.32 -37.03
N LEU A 31 -24.79 -4.45 -36.24
CA LEU A 31 -24.73 -4.06 -34.83
C LEU A 31 -23.92 -2.77 -34.59
N ALA A 32 -23.59 -2.02 -35.65
CA ALA A 32 -22.71 -0.85 -35.55
C ALA A 32 -23.27 0.25 -34.64
N ASP A 33 -24.59 0.44 -34.63
CA ASP A 33 -25.28 1.42 -33.78
C ASP A 33 -25.12 1.12 -32.28
N TYR A 34 -24.71 -0.11 -31.92
CA TYR A 34 -24.47 -0.56 -30.55
C TYR A 34 -22.97 -0.75 -30.26
N GLY A 35 -22.07 -0.24 -31.11
CA GLY A 35 -20.63 -0.49 -31.00
C GLY A 35 -20.28 -1.98 -31.13
N GLY A 36 -21.04 -2.71 -31.94
CA GLY A 36 -20.92 -4.15 -32.11
C GLY A 36 -19.55 -4.58 -32.60
N THR A 37 -18.95 -5.53 -31.90
CA THR A 37 -17.72 -6.20 -32.30
C THR A 37 -17.94 -7.71 -32.34
N THR A 38 -17.33 -8.36 -33.32
CA THR A 38 -17.44 -9.81 -33.54
C THR A 38 -16.06 -10.43 -33.54
N GLY A 39 -15.97 -11.67 -33.06
CA GLY A 39 -14.70 -12.36 -32.96
C GLY A 39 -14.87 -13.84 -32.68
N THR A 40 -13.74 -14.50 -32.43
CA THR A 40 -13.69 -15.92 -32.10
C THR A 40 -13.16 -16.09 -30.69
N ALA A 41 -13.91 -16.78 -29.83
CA ALA A 41 -13.44 -17.16 -28.51
C ALA A 41 -12.30 -18.22 -28.62
N PRO A 42 -11.47 -18.41 -27.58
CA PRO A 42 -10.33 -19.35 -27.63
C PRO A 42 -10.70 -20.80 -28.00
N ASN A 43 -11.94 -21.19 -27.76
CA ASN A 43 -12.50 -22.51 -28.09
C ASN A 43 -13.05 -22.59 -29.54
N GLY A 44 -12.96 -21.53 -30.34
CA GLY A 44 -13.47 -21.49 -31.71
C GLY A 44 -14.93 -21.03 -31.86
N ASN A 45 -15.59 -20.66 -30.77
CA ASN A 45 -16.98 -20.17 -30.79
C ASN A 45 -17.06 -18.75 -31.34
N LEU A 46 -18.18 -18.43 -32.02
CA LEU A 46 -18.52 -17.05 -32.37
C LEU A 46 -18.79 -16.28 -31.07
N CYS A 47 -18.17 -15.12 -30.92
CA CYS A 47 -18.50 -14.19 -29.86
C CYS A 47 -18.83 -12.81 -30.41
N ILE A 48 -19.78 -12.16 -29.76
CA ILE A 48 -20.26 -10.82 -30.09
C ILE A 48 -20.25 -9.98 -28.82
N ARG A 49 -19.72 -8.77 -28.89
CA ARG A 49 -19.80 -7.78 -27.81
C ARG A 49 -20.52 -6.52 -28.28
N LEU A 50 -21.43 -6.01 -27.44
CA LEU A 50 -22.29 -4.85 -27.69
C LEU A 50 -22.26 -3.91 -26.48
N PHE A 51 -22.57 -2.63 -26.71
CA PHE A 51 -22.80 -1.64 -25.67
C PHE A 51 -24.24 -1.16 -25.72
N LEU A 52 -24.98 -1.38 -24.63
CA LEU A 52 -26.42 -1.12 -24.56
C LEU A 52 -26.76 -0.29 -23.33
N GLU A 53 -27.61 0.71 -23.53
CA GLU A 53 -28.29 1.38 -22.41
C GLU A 53 -29.42 0.49 -21.89
N GLY A 54 -29.46 0.31 -20.57
CA GLY A 54 -30.50 -0.46 -19.88
C GLY A 54 -30.77 0.05 -18.48
N ASP A 55 -31.89 -0.41 -17.92
CA ASP A 55 -32.28 -0.10 -16.53
C ASP A 55 -31.64 -1.09 -15.53
N SER A 56 -31.16 -2.23 -16.02
CA SER A 56 -30.45 -3.24 -15.22
C SER A 56 -29.56 -4.13 -16.09
N ALA A 57 -28.61 -4.84 -15.46
CA ALA A 57 -27.77 -5.81 -16.16
C ALA A 57 -28.59 -6.96 -16.79
N VAL A 58 -29.70 -7.37 -16.17
CA VAL A 58 -30.58 -8.43 -16.70
C VAL A 58 -31.30 -7.94 -17.96
N ASP A 59 -31.82 -6.71 -17.94
CA ASP A 59 -32.46 -6.10 -19.10
C ASP A 59 -31.49 -5.94 -20.28
N ALA A 60 -30.31 -5.37 -20.02
CA ALA A 60 -29.25 -5.23 -21.03
C ALA A 60 -28.80 -6.60 -21.57
N GLY A 61 -28.65 -7.60 -20.71
CA GLY A 61 -28.28 -8.96 -21.11
C GLY A 61 -29.31 -9.60 -22.04
N ASN A 62 -30.60 -9.53 -21.70
CA ASN A 62 -31.67 -10.09 -22.53
C ASN A 62 -31.73 -9.44 -23.91
N ARG A 63 -31.67 -8.09 -23.95
CA ARG A 63 -31.67 -7.34 -25.21
C ARG A 63 -30.41 -7.61 -26.04
N GLY A 64 -29.25 -7.71 -25.39
CA GLY A 64 -28.00 -8.02 -26.07
C GLY A 64 -27.99 -9.42 -26.69
N VAL A 65 -28.55 -10.42 -26.01
CA VAL A 65 -28.74 -11.76 -26.59
C VAL A 65 -29.68 -11.70 -27.79
N GLU A 66 -30.82 -11.00 -27.67
CA GLU A 66 -31.79 -10.86 -28.76
C GLU A 66 -31.16 -10.21 -30.00
N TYR A 67 -30.44 -9.10 -29.84
CA TYR A 67 -29.79 -8.40 -30.94
C TYR A 67 -28.66 -9.23 -31.56
N ALA A 68 -27.81 -9.85 -30.73
CA ALA A 68 -26.71 -10.70 -31.20
C ALA A 68 -27.22 -11.92 -31.97
N GLN A 69 -28.26 -12.60 -31.46
CA GLN A 69 -28.89 -13.72 -32.16
C GLN A 69 -29.57 -13.28 -33.44
N GLY A 70 -30.30 -12.17 -33.43
CA GLY A 70 -30.94 -11.62 -34.62
C GLY A 70 -29.95 -11.33 -35.74
N ALA A 71 -28.82 -10.69 -35.41
CA ALA A 71 -27.76 -10.40 -36.37
C ALA A 71 -27.12 -11.67 -36.94
N ALA A 72 -26.83 -12.66 -36.09
CA ALA A 72 -26.28 -13.95 -36.53
C ALA A 72 -27.27 -14.71 -37.45
N MET A 73 -28.55 -14.73 -37.11
CA MET A 73 -29.60 -15.39 -37.89
C MET A 73 -29.81 -14.76 -39.28
N LYS A 74 -29.62 -13.44 -39.43
CA LYS A 74 -29.63 -12.79 -40.75
C LYS A 74 -28.54 -13.32 -41.68
N GLN A 75 -27.43 -13.83 -41.13
CA GLN A 75 -26.35 -14.47 -41.89
C GLN A 75 -26.52 -15.99 -42.02
N GLY A 76 -27.70 -16.54 -41.68
CA GLY A 76 -27.98 -17.97 -41.74
C GLY A 76 -27.31 -18.78 -40.61
N ILE A 77 -26.78 -18.11 -39.59
CA ILE A 77 -26.20 -18.77 -38.41
C ILE A 77 -27.31 -18.93 -37.38
N HIS A 78 -27.51 -20.15 -36.89
CA HIS A 78 -28.51 -20.47 -35.86
C HIS A 78 -27.84 -20.87 -34.55
N PRO A 79 -27.17 -19.93 -33.86
CA PRO A 79 -26.34 -20.30 -32.73
C PRO A 79 -27.16 -20.51 -31.46
N ALA A 80 -26.81 -21.54 -30.71
CA ALA A 80 -27.22 -21.68 -29.31
C ALA A 80 -26.28 -20.86 -28.42
N VAL A 81 -26.81 -20.08 -27.47
CA VAL A 81 -25.99 -19.31 -26.53
C VAL A 81 -25.21 -20.27 -25.63
N ALA A 82 -23.88 -20.15 -25.66
CA ALA A 82 -22.94 -20.87 -24.81
C ALA A 82 -22.67 -20.12 -23.50
N GLY A 83 -22.62 -18.79 -23.57
CA GLY A 83 -22.21 -17.94 -22.47
C GLY A 83 -22.71 -16.51 -22.63
N LEU A 84 -22.93 -15.85 -21.50
CA LEU A 84 -23.34 -14.45 -21.41
C LEU A 84 -22.55 -13.78 -20.30
N GLU A 85 -21.90 -12.67 -20.61
CA GLU A 85 -21.27 -11.78 -19.64
C GLU A 85 -21.88 -10.40 -19.78
N VAL A 86 -22.34 -9.83 -18.67
CA VAL A 86 -22.87 -8.46 -18.63
C VAL A 86 -22.16 -7.71 -17.52
N MET A 87 -21.63 -6.54 -17.85
CA MET A 87 -21.02 -5.62 -16.89
C MET A 87 -21.30 -4.18 -17.28
N THR A 88 -21.13 -3.26 -16.34
CA THR A 88 -21.18 -1.83 -16.67
C THR A 88 -20.01 -1.46 -17.59
N GLU A 89 -20.18 -0.46 -18.44
CA GLU A 89 -19.09 0.04 -19.28
C GLU A 89 -17.89 0.50 -18.43
N ALA A 90 -18.13 1.18 -17.30
CA ALA A 90 -17.05 1.57 -16.40
C ALA A 90 -16.23 0.40 -15.84
N GLU A 91 -16.85 -0.76 -15.58
CA GLU A 91 -16.11 -1.97 -15.15
C GLU A 91 -15.39 -2.63 -16.34
N PHE A 92 -15.98 -2.58 -17.53
CA PHE A 92 -15.32 -3.04 -18.75
C PHE A 92 -14.04 -2.23 -19.02
N ASP A 93 -14.13 -0.89 -18.98
CA ASP A 93 -12.98 0.01 -19.17
C ASP A 93 -11.91 -0.23 -18.09
N ARG A 94 -12.31 -0.37 -16.82
CA ARG A 94 -11.37 -0.70 -15.73
C ARG A 94 -10.60 -2.01 -15.99
N ARG A 95 -11.26 -3.03 -16.54
CA ARG A 95 -10.61 -4.31 -16.91
C ARG A 95 -9.74 -4.18 -18.15
N LEU A 96 -10.13 -3.35 -19.11
CA LEU A 96 -9.36 -3.09 -20.32
C LEU A 96 -8.05 -2.36 -20.00
N ASP A 97 -8.09 -1.44 -19.04
CA ASP A 97 -6.93 -0.70 -18.52
C ASP A 97 -6.04 -1.55 -17.58
N GLU A 98 -6.52 -2.71 -17.14
CA GLU A 98 -5.74 -3.61 -16.29
C GLU A 98 -4.65 -4.31 -17.12
N PRO A 99 -3.36 -4.20 -16.73
CA PRO A 99 -2.28 -4.83 -17.49
C PRO A 99 -2.47 -6.34 -17.62
N LEU A 100 -2.45 -6.84 -18.87
CA LEU A 100 -2.61 -8.27 -19.19
C LEU A 100 -1.62 -9.17 -18.45
N VAL A 101 -0.41 -8.65 -18.21
CA VAL A 101 0.60 -9.31 -17.41
C VAL A 101 0.71 -8.54 -16.10
N PRO A 102 0.42 -9.18 -14.95
CA PRO A 102 0.63 -8.56 -13.65
C PRO A 102 2.07 -8.05 -13.51
N GLU A 103 2.26 -6.95 -12.79
CA GLU A 103 3.60 -6.44 -12.53
C GLU A 103 4.44 -7.49 -11.79
N LEU A 104 5.55 -7.89 -12.41
CA LEU A 104 6.47 -8.87 -11.87
C LEU A 104 7.69 -8.18 -11.27
N ALA A 105 8.22 -8.77 -10.21
CA ALA A 105 9.43 -8.32 -9.53
C ALA A 105 10.45 -9.46 -9.50
N GLY A 106 11.68 -9.18 -9.92
CA GLY A 106 12.82 -10.04 -9.62
C GLY A 106 13.31 -9.81 -8.19
N THR A 107 14.42 -10.45 -7.82
CA THR A 107 14.95 -10.37 -6.45
C THR A 107 15.41 -8.95 -6.07
N ALA A 108 15.88 -8.17 -7.04
CA ALA A 108 16.31 -6.79 -6.82
C ALA A 108 15.09 -5.89 -6.54
N GLU A 109 14.08 -5.91 -7.41
CA GLU A 109 12.87 -5.11 -7.20
C GLU A 109 12.12 -5.56 -5.95
N ALA A 110 12.11 -6.86 -5.65
CA ALA A 110 11.52 -7.39 -4.41
C ALA A 110 12.21 -6.83 -3.16
N ALA A 111 13.55 -6.71 -3.18
CA ALA A 111 14.30 -6.13 -2.08
C ALA A 111 13.92 -4.66 -1.86
N ASP A 112 13.77 -3.90 -2.94
CA ASP A 112 13.36 -2.49 -2.91
C ASP A 112 11.92 -2.34 -2.40
N ILE A 113 10.97 -3.13 -2.91
CA ILE A 113 9.57 -3.13 -2.48
C ILE A 113 9.44 -3.45 -0.98
N LEU A 114 10.21 -4.42 -0.50
CA LEU A 114 10.16 -4.86 0.90
C LEU A 114 10.99 -3.95 1.84
N GLY A 115 11.84 -3.06 1.31
CA GLY A 115 12.81 -2.30 2.08
C GLY A 115 13.84 -3.19 2.80
N ARG A 116 14.24 -4.31 2.18
CA ARG A 116 15.15 -5.31 2.75
C ARG A 116 16.33 -5.59 1.81
N SER A 117 17.33 -6.32 2.28
CA SER A 117 18.42 -6.78 1.41
C SER A 117 17.98 -7.97 0.55
N ARG A 118 18.62 -8.15 -0.62
CA ARG A 118 18.36 -9.31 -1.52
C ARG A 118 18.54 -10.66 -0.80
N THR A 119 19.54 -10.78 0.06
CA THR A 119 19.76 -11.99 0.88
C THR A 119 18.58 -12.26 1.81
N ARG A 120 17.99 -11.21 2.39
CA ARG A 120 16.81 -11.35 3.26
C ARG A 120 15.57 -11.79 2.46
N VAL A 121 15.41 -11.33 1.22
CA VAL A 121 14.35 -11.81 0.32
C VAL A 121 14.47 -13.32 0.11
N GLY A 122 15.68 -13.83 -0.17
CA GLY A 122 15.92 -15.27 -0.28
C GLY A 122 15.55 -16.05 0.99
N GLN A 123 15.95 -15.55 2.16
CA GLN A 123 15.59 -16.17 3.44
C GLN A 123 14.09 -16.21 3.69
N LEU A 124 13.35 -15.16 3.32
CA LEU A 124 11.89 -15.11 3.47
C LEU A 124 11.19 -16.08 2.50
N LEU A 125 11.76 -16.27 1.29
CA LEU A 125 11.26 -17.28 0.37
C LEU A 125 11.50 -18.71 0.91
N ASP A 126 12.70 -18.98 1.41
CA ASP A 126 13.06 -20.28 1.99
C ASP A 126 12.24 -20.60 3.24
N ALA A 127 12.00 -19.60 4.10
CA ALA A 127 11.14 -19.70 5.28
C ALA A 127 9.67 -19.95 4.94
N GLY A 128 9.25 -19.62 3.70
CA GLY A 128 7.90 -19.85 3.20
C GLY A 128 7.02 -18.60 3.13
N ASP A 129 7.47 -17.49 3.70
CA ASP A 129 6.70 -16.25 3.81
C ASP A 129 6.35 -15.65 2.44
N LEU A 130 7.27 -15.75 1.47
CA LEU A 130 7.06 -15.22 0.11
C LEU A 130 6.53 -16.25 -0.89
N LYS A 131 6.35 -17.52 -0.50
CA LYS A 131 5.84 -18.57 -1.41
C LYS A 131 4.49 -18.24 -2.06
N PRO A 132 3.51 -17.62 -1.37
CA PRO A 132 2.23 -17.25 -1.98
C PRO A 132 2.34 -16.21 -3.10
N HIS A 133 3.45 -15.49 -3.16
CA HIS A 133 3.70 -14.42 -4.14
C HIS A 133 4.76 -14.83 -5.16
N HIS A 134 5.36 -16.00 -5.01
CA HIS A 134 6.34 -16.56 -5.92
C HIS A 134 5.63 -17.13 -7.14
N VAL A 135 6.06 -16.70 -8.33
CA VAL A 135 5.50 -17.16 -9.60
C VAL A 135 6.35 -18.31 -10.15
N GLN A 136 7.66 -18.08 -10.25
CA GLN A 136 8.59 -19.04 -10.83
C GLN A 136 10.03 -18.73 -10.44
N SER A 137 10.90 -19.74 -10.45
CA SER A 137 12.35 -19.56 -10.38
C SER A 137 12.97 -19.71 -11.77
N LEU A 138 13.65 -18.66 -12.24
CA LEU A 138 14.39 -18.64 -13.49
C LEU A 138 15.89 -18.81 -13.21
N ALA A 139 16.70 -19.01 -14.26
CA ALA A 139 18.16 -19.06 -14.14
C ALA A 139 18.76 -17.77 -13.53
N SER A 140 18.09 -16.63 -13.73
CA SER A 140 18.46 -15.33 -13.15
C SER A 140 17.98 -15.12 -11.72
N GLY A 141 17.13 -16.00 -11.18
CA GLY A 141 16.57 -15.91 -9.83
C GLY A 141 15.04 -16.03 -9.77
N PRO A 142 14.47 -15.95 -8.56
CA PRO A 142 13.03 -16.01 -8.35
C PRO A 142 12.31 -14.74 -8.85
N ILE A 143 11.12 -14.97 -9.42
CA ILE A 143 10.18 -13.96 -9.88
C ILE A 143 8.93 -14.00 -8.99
N PHE A 144 8.45 -12.82 -8.63
CA PHE A 144 7.32 -12.62 -7.73
C PHE A 144 6.27 -11.70 -8.34
N LEU A 145 5.04 -11.80 -7.85
CA LEU A 145 4.00 -10.79 -8.08
C LEU A 145 4.31 -9.53 -7.26
N ALA A 146 4.59 -8.41 -7.91
CA ALA A 146 4.96 -7.16 -7.24
C ALA A 146 3.85 -6.67 -6.28
N ALA A 147 2.59 -6.80 -6.68
CA ALA A 147 1.44 -6.46 -5.84
C ALA A 147 1.36 -7.32 -4.56
N GLY A 148 1.70 -8.61 -4.66
CA GLY A 148 1.78 -9.52 -3.52
C GLY A 148 2.86 -9.09 -2.54
N LEU A 149 4.05 -8.74 -3.04
CA LEU A 149 5.14 -8.21 -2.23
C LEU A 149 4.78 -6.91 -1.52
N ARG A 150 4.11 -5.97 -2.20
CA ARG A 150 3.62 -4.72 -1.57
C ARG A 150 2.63 -5.02 -0.45
N ARG A 151 1.71 -5.98 -0.64
CA ARG A 151 0.75 -6.39 0.38
C ARG A 151 1.45 -7.04 1.58
N TYR A 152 2.41 -7.92 1.34
CA TYR A 152 3.23 -8.53 2.37
C TYR A 152 4.05 -7.48 3.14
N ALA A 153 4.63 -6.50 2.44
CA ALA A 153 5.31 -5.38 3.07
C ALA A 153 4.38 -4.63 4.02
N LEU A 154 3.14 -4.34 3.62
CA LEU A 154 2.17 -3.67 4.50
C LEU A 154 1.83 -4.50 5.74
N THR A 155 1.67 -5.83 5.62
CA THR A 155 1.35 -6.67 6.78
C THR A 155 2.54 -6.87 7.71
N GLU A 156 3.74 -7.11 7.19
CA GLU A 156 4.94 -7.33 8.00
C GLU A 156 5.61 -6.04 8.52
N HIS A 157 5.56 -4.96 7.76
CA HIS A 157 5.99 -3.66 8.25
C HIS A 157 5.12 -3.24 9.45
N ASN A 158 3.85 -3.62 9.45
CA ASN A 158 2.96 -3.48 10.61
C ASN A 158 3.19 -4.55 11.70
N SER A 159 3.59 -5.79 11.36
CA SER A 159 3.95 -6.83 12.35
C SER A 159 5.17 -6.40 13.18
N THR A 160 6.15 -5.74 12.55
CA THR A 160 7.35 -5.20 13.22
C THR A 160 7.03 -4.02 14.15
N ARG A 161 5.89 -3.34 13.92
CA ARG A 161 5.34 -2.29 14.81
C ARG A 161 4.77 -2.87 16.12
N GLY A 162 4.57 -4.19 16.20
CA GLY A 162 4.02 -4.90 17.35
C GLY A 162 5.03 -5.65 18.23
N VAL A 163 6.35 -5.47 18.05
CA VAL A 163 7.31 -5.94 19.07
C VAL A 163 6.95 -5.21 20.36
N ARG A 164 6.44 -5.94 21.36
CA ARG A 164 6.13 -5.40 22.69
C ARG A 164 7.30 -4.51 23.10
N LEU A 165 7.07 -3.20 23.13
CA LEU A 165 8.06 -2.25 23.62
C LEU A 165 8.30 -2.65 25.07
N THR A 166 9.46 -3.22 25.37
CA THR A 166 9.85 -3.45 26.76
C THR A 166 9.74 -2.09 27.47
N PRO A 167 8.91 -1.96 28.51
CA PRO A 167 8.80 -0.71 29.24
C PRO A 167 10.20 -0.31 29.71
N LEU A 168 10.63 0.89 29.34
CA LEU A 168 11.85 1.47 29.87
C LEU A 168 11.48 2.24 31.13
N PRO A 169 12.23 2.08 32.24
CA PRO A 169 12.00 2.84 33.46
C PRO A 169 12.50 4.27 33.26
N LEU A 170 11.73 5.08 32.52
CA LEU A 170 11.99 6.50 32.37
C LEU A 170 11.28 7.26 33.49
N THR A 171 11.98 8.21 34.08
CA THR A 171 11.37 9.19 34.99
C THR A 171 10.38 10.08 34.24
N PRO A 172 9.44 10.75 34.93
CA PRO A 172 8.50 11.68 34.29
C PRO A 172 9.19 12.78 33.45
N ALA A 173 10.34 13.29 33.92
CA ALA A 173 11.12 14.29 33.19
C ALA A 173 11.75 13.74 31.90
N GLU A 174 12.35 12.54 31.95
CA GLU A 174 12.90 11.86 30.77
C GLU A 174 11.83 11.52 29.73
N ARG A 175 10.66 11.09 30.22
CA ARG A 175 9.47 10.76 29.45
C ARG A 175 8.95 11.99 28.70
N ALA A 176 8.74 13.10 29.43
CA ALA A 176 8.28 14.37 28.87
C ALA A 176 9.28 14.93 27.85
N LEU A 177 10.58 14.87 28.15
CA LEU A 177 11.63 15.31 27.23
C LEU A 177 11.60 14.50 25.93
N LEU A 178 11.50 13.16 26.02
CA LEU A 178 11.43 12.31 24.83
C LEU A 178 10.22 12.62 23.96
N GLU A 179 9.07 12.88 24.59
CA GLU A 179 7.83 13.20 23.88
C GLU A 179 7.88 14.56 23.18
N VAL A 180 8.41 15.59 23.85
CA VAL A 180 8.64 16.90 23.25
C VAL A 180 9.61 16.80 22.08
N LEU A 181 10.76 16.12 22.25
CA LEU A 181 11.74 15.94 21.18
C LEU A 181 11.14 15.20 19.97
N ALA A 182 10.38 14.14 20.22
CA ALA A 182 9.73 13.36 19.16
C ALA A 182 8.67 14.18 18.42
N ALA A 183 7.88 14.98 19.15
CA ALA A 183 6.87 15.85 18.57
C ALA A 183 7.50 16.95 17.72
N SER A 184 8.54 17.62 18.22
CA SER A 184 9.31 18.63 17.49
C SER A 184 9.96 18.06 16.23
N ALA A 185 10.63 16.91 16.32
CA ALA A 185 11.25 16.26 15.16
C ALA A 185 10.23 15.88 14.07
N ALA A 186 8.98 15.58 14.46
CA ALA A 186 7.88 15.25 13.56
C ALA A 186 7.07 16.49 13.09
N ASN A 187 7.44 17.71 13.52
CA ASN A 187 6.67 18.94 13.29
C ASN A 187 5.21 18.83 13.74
N THR A 188 4.98 18.18 14.88
CA THR A 188 3.67 18.03 15.53
C THR A 188 3.61 18.84 16.82
N PRO A 189 2.41 19.27 17.27
CA PRO A 189 2.29 20.01 18.52
C PRO A 189 2.83 19.18 19.69
N ALA A 190 3.76 19.75 20.44
CA ALA A 190 4.31 19.12 21.63
C ALA A 190 3.21 18.94 22.69
N PRO A 191 3.19 17.83 23.43
CA PRO A 191 2.30 17.69 24.57
C PRO A 191 2.62 18.79 25.59
N ALA A 192 1.61 19.46 26.13
CA ALA A 192 1.75 20.48 27.19
C ALA A 192 1.00 20.04 28.45
N THR A 193 1.05 18.74 28.75
CA THR A 193 0.21 18.08 29.75
C THR A 193 0.75 18.21 31.18
N THR A 194 2.04 18.47 31.36
CA THR A 194 2.68 18.61 32.68
C THR A 194 3.72 19.74 32.69
N ASP A 195 4.19 20.13 33.87
CA ASP A 195 5.24 21.15 34.04
C ASP A 195 6.57 20.70 33.40
N GLU A 196 6.88 19.41 33.43
CA GLU A 196 8.06 18.83 32.78
C GLU A 196 8.00 18.97 31.25
N HIS A 197 6.80 18.87 30.66
CA HIS A 197 6.62 19.09 29.23
C HIS A 197 6.86 20.55 28.84
N GLN A 198 6.40 21.50 29.66
CA GLN A 198 6.63 22.93 29.42
C GLN A 198 8.12 23.26 29.56
N LEU A 199 8.79 22.70 30.57
CA LEU A 199 10.22 22.86 30.76
C LEU A 199 11.02 22.26 29.59
N ALA A 200 10.65 21.07 29.10
CA ALA A 200 11.28 20.46 27.93
C ALA A 200 11.03 21.27 26.64
N ALA A 201 9.82 21.81 26.46
CA ALA A 201 9.46 22.61 25.29
C ALA A 201 10.23 23.94 25.24
N THR A 202 10.49 24.57 26.39
CA THR A 202 11.30 25.81 26.45
C THR A 202 12.77 25.58 26.14
N ALA A 203 13.26 24.34 26.25
CA ALA A 203 14.61 23.98 25.85
C ALA A 203 14.76 23.81 24.33
N VAL A 204 13.67 23.59 23.59
CA VAL A 204 13.68 23.46 22.12
C VAL A 204 13.75 24.83 21.48
N GLU A 205 14.84 25.09 20.76
CA GLU A 205 15.04 26.36 20.06
C GLU A 205 14.53 26.31 18.63
N SER A 206 14.91 25.27 17.89
CA SER A 206 14.53 25.12 16.48
C SER A 206 14.60 23.67 16.01
N VAL A 207 13.97 23.39 14.87
CA VAL A 207 14.02 22.10 14.18
C VAL A 207 14.59 22.34 12.80
N THR A 208 15.60 21.56 12.42
CA THR A 208 16.20 21.62 11.08
C THR A 208 15.32 20.93 10.05
N ASP A 209 15.50 21.25 8.77
CA ASP A 209 14.79 20.60 7.64
C ASP A 209 14.99 19.07 7.59
N THR A 210 16.02 18.56 8.27
CA THR A 210 16.33 17.14 8.37
C THR A 210 15.68 16.43 9.57
N GLY A 211 14.83 17.13 10.33
CA GLY A 211 14.15 16.60 11.52
C GLY A 211 15.04 16.52 12.77
N GLN A 212 16.22 17.15 12.74
CA GLN A 212 17.07 17.28 13.94
C GLN A 212 16.58 18.44 14.79
N VAL A 213 16.53 18.24 16.10
CA VAL A 213 16.08 19.23 17.08
C VAL A 213 17.29 19.92 17.70
N ARG A 214 17.30 21.26 17.69
CA ARG A 214 18.30 22.09 18.37
C ARG A 214 17.77 22.50 19.73
N LEU A 215 18.61 22.30 20.75
CA LEU A 215 18.31 22.63 22.14
C LEU A 215 19.25 23.71 22.65
N HIS A 216 18.71 24.67 23.40
CA HIS A 216 19.50 25.71 24.06
C HIS A 216 20.29 25.12 25.24
N TRP A 217 21.61 25.37 25.31
CA TRP A 217 22.47 24.92 26.41
C TRP A 217 23.28 26.08 27.06
N PRO A 218 23.60 26.02 28.37
CA PRO A 218 23.12 25.06 29.35
C PRO A 218 21.62 25.24 29.58
N ALA A 219 20.88 24.13 29.59
CA ALA A 219 19.49 24.17 29.97
C ALA A 219 19.40 24.73 31.40
N ALA A 220 18.50 25.69 31.62
CA ALA A 220 18.26 26.26 32.93
C ALA A 220 17.58 25.21 33.83
N GLY A 221 18.37 24.30 34.39
CA GLY A 221 17.92 23.19 35.22
C GLY A 221 18.89 22.02 35.16
N SER A 222 19.42 21.59 36.30
CA SER A 222 20.39 20.49 36.41
C SER A 222 19.89 19.15 35.88
N ASP A 223 18.57 19.00 35.69
CA ASP A 223 17.94 17.70 35.43
C ASP A 223 17.86 17.35 33.94
N LEU A 224 17.91 18.34 33.03
CA LEU A 224 17.80 18.06 31.58
C LEU A 224 19.05 17.35 31.04
N ALA A 225 20.22 17.70 31.57
CA ALA A 225 21.49 17.08 31.21
C ALA A 225 21.47 15.57 31.50
N GLY A 226 21.05 15.20 32.72
CA GLY A 226 20.91 13.79 33.12
C GLY A 226 19.88 13.06 32.28
N ALA A 227 18.75 13.69 31.98
CA ALA A 227 17.72 13.09 31.14
C ALA A 227 18.22 12.79 29.71
N LEU A 228 18.95 13.72 29.09
CA LEU A 228 19.54 13.51 27.77
C LEU A 228 20.54 12.35 27.77
N ASP A 229 21.39 12.26 28.80
CA ASP A 229 22.34 11.15 28.95
C ASP A 229 21.63 9.80 29.11
N THR A 230 20.56 9.73 29.92
CA THR A 230 19.73 8.52 30.05
C THR A 230 19.09 8.13 28.71
N LEU A 231 18.48 9.09 28.00
CA LEU A 231 17.84 8.83 26.70
C LEU A 231 18.87 8.37 25.65
N ALA A 232 20.07 8.94 25.66
CA ALA A 232 21.17 8.52 24.80
C ALA A 232 21.66 7.11 25.17
N GLY A 233 21.80 6.80 26.47
CA GLY A 233 22.17 5.48 27.00
C GLY A 233 21.20 4.38 26.57
N HIS A 234 19.89 4.69 26.54
CA HIS A 234 18.85 3.77 26.03
C HIS A 234 18.73 3.71 24.50
N LYS A 235 19.57 4.47 23.77
CA LYS A 235 19.55 4.61 22.31
C LYS A 235 18.18 5.07 21.80
N LEU A 236 17.56 6.01 22.51
CA LEU A 236 16.31 6.66 22.09
C LEU A 236 16.59 7.92 21.29
N ILE A 237 17.70 8.57 21.59
CA ILE A 237 18.21 9.74 20.87
C ILE A 237 19.69 9.51 20.52
N ARG A 238 20.18 10.32 19.58
CA ARG A 238 21.60 10.44 19.25
C ARG A 238 21.97 11.91 19.24
N SER A 239 22.99 12.27 20.01
CA SER A 239 23.69 13.55 19.84
C SER A 239 24.89 13.34 18.91
N ARG A 240 25.17 14.30 18.03
CA ARG A 240 26.51 14.40 17.43
C ARG A 240 27.43 14.95 18.51
N GLY A 241 28.47 14.19 18.88
CA GLY A 241 29.24 14.36 20.11
C GLY A 241 29.71 15.78 20.45
N VAL A 242 29.95 15.99 21.76
CA VAL A 242 30.55 17.13 22.48
C VAL A 242 30.55 18.45 21.71
N PHE A 243 29.59 19.33 22.04
CA PHE A 243 29.61 20.79 21.86
C PHE A 243 30.53 21.28 20.75
N ARG A 244 30.22 20.89 19.51
CA ARG A 244 30.95 21.40 18.37
C ARG A 244 30.34 22.74 18.02
N LYS A 245 30.95 23.80 18.56
CA LYS A 245 30.75 25.21 18.25
C LYS A 245 30.40 25.38 16.77
N GLU A 246 29.13 25.46 16.41
CA GLU A 246 28.74 26.03 15.13
C GLU A 246 28.98 27.52 15.30
N VAL A 247 29.99 28.04 14.61
CA VAL A 247 30.25 29.48 14.54
C VAL A 247 29.16 30.08 13.66
N SER A 248 27.98 30.22 14.25
CA SER A 248 26.92 31.10 13.81
C SER A 248 26.68 32.07 14.97
N ASP A 249 26.68 33.37 14.68
CA ASP A 249 26.54 34.42 15.69
C ASP A 249 25.34 34.13 16.60
N GLY A 250 25.60 33.90 17.89
CA GLY A 250 24.57 33.70 18.93
C GLY A 250 24.32 32.27 19.42
N HIS A 251 24.84 31.23 18.76
CA HIS A 251 24.45 29.82 18.99
C HIS A 251 25.59 28.93 19.51
N GLU A 252 26.54 29.51 20.26
CA GLU A 252 27.81 28.84 20.58
C GLU A 252 27.68 27.59 21.49
N ASN A 253 26.49 27.34 22.05
CA ASN A 253 26.26 26.23 23.00
C ASN A 253 25.18 25.23 22.54
N ASP A 254 24.53 25.39 21.40
CA ASP A 254 23.34 24.59 21.12
C ASP A 254 23.65 23.10 20.88
N LEU A 255 22.80 22.24 21.46
CA LEU A 255 22.89 20.80 21.34
C LEU A 255 21.96 20.32 20.23
N VAL A 256 22.53 19.64 19.22
CA VAL A 256 21.75 19.02 18.14
C VAL A 256 21.47 17.55 18.48
N VAL A 257 20.19 17.21 18.57
CA VAL A 257 19.71 15.87 18.89
C VAL A 257 18.88 15.31 17.73
N THR A 258 19.09 14.03 17.42
CA THR A 258 18.25 13.26 16.51
C THR A 258 17.48 12.22 17.31
N VAL A 259 16.15 12.24 17.23
CA VAL A 259 15.30 11.19 17.81
C VAL A 259 15.37 9.95 16.91
N LEU A 260 15.69 8.79 17.50
CA LEU A 260 15.76 7.54 16.76
C LEU A 260 14.37 6.92 16.62
N GLU A 261 14.19 6.01 15.67
CA GLU A 261 12.91 5.29 15.48
C GLU A 261 12.43 4.60 16.78
N LYS A 262 13.36 4.08 17.58
CA LYS A 262 13.07 3.55 18.92
C LYS A 262 12.51 4.65 19.85
N GLY A 263 13.09 5.84 19.84
CA GLY A 263 12.62 6.99 20.59
C GLY A 263 11.19 7.40 20.21
N HIS A 264 10.91 7.54 18.91
CA HIS A 264 9.54 7.84 18.43
C HIS A 264 8.51 6.80 18.86
N ARG A 265 8.87 5.51 18.84
CA ARG A 265 7.97 4.44 19.31
C ARG A 265 7.71 4.51 20.80
N HIS A 266 8.74 4.75 21.61
CA HIS A 266 8.54 4.92 23.04
C HIS A 266 7.72 6.18 23.33
N ALA A 267 7.95 7.30 22.62
CA ALA A 267 7.17 8.55 22.71
C ALA A 267 5.67 8.35 22.48
N ALA A 268 5.29 7.52 21.50
CA ALA A 268 3.89 7.25 21.17
C ALA A 268 3.23 6.18 22.06
N ALA A 269 3.99 5.46 22.89
CA ALA A 269 3.44 4.44 23.77
C ALA A 269 2.79 5.08 25.00
N ALA A 270 1.52 4.77 25.25
CA ALA A 270 0.84 5.19 26.48
C ALA A 270 1.64 4.75 27.72
N PRO A 271 1.70 5.56 28.78
CA PRO A 271 2.35 5.16 30.02
C PRO A 271 1.74 3.84 30.47
N ALA A 272 2.57 2.84 30.74
CA ALA A 272 2.12 1.63 31.41
C ALA A 272 1.48 2.09 32.73
N ALA A 273 0.19 1.80 32.92
CA ALA A 273 -0.46 2.00 34.21
C ALA A 273 0.44 1.34 35.26
N GLN A 274 0.99 2.15 36.16
CA GLN A 274 1.68 1.62 37.32
C GLN A 274 0.64 0.78 38.05
N GLU A 275 0.82 -0.55 38.02
CA GLU A 275 0.09 -1.44 38.90
C GLU A 275 0.37 -0.94 40.33
N GLU A 276 -0.63 -0.30 40.93
CA GLU A 276 -0.66 -0.02 42.36
C GLU A 276 -0.37 -1.36 43.05
N GLN A 277 0.82 -1.45 43.63
CA GLN A 277 1.11 -2.47 44.62
C GLN A 277 0.18 -2.18 45.80
N ASP A 278 -0.93 -2.90 45.87
CA ASP A 278 -1.75 -3.03 47.07
C ASP A 278 -0.84 -3.46 48.22
N PRO A 279 -0.67 -2.66 49.29
CA PRO A 279 -0.05 -3.14 50.50
C PRO A 279 -1.05 -4.04 51.24
N GLU A 280 -0.57 -5.24 51.59
CA GLU A 280 -1.25 -6.24 52.40
C GLU A 280 -2.05 -5.66 53.58
N CYS A 281 -3.30 -6.11 53.72
CA CYS A 281 -4.04 -6.26 54.98
C CYS A 281 -4.89 -7.53 54.92
#